data_AF-A0A8R1HN99-F1
#
_entry.id   AF-A0A8R1HN99-F1
#
_cell.length_a   1.000
_cell.length_b   1.000
_cell.length_c   1.000
_cell.angle_alpha   90.00
_cell.angle_beta   90.00
_cell.angle_gamma   90.00
#
_symmetry.space_group_name_H-M   'P 1'
#
loop_
_entity.id
_entity.type
_entity.pdbx_description
1 polymer ?
#
loop_
_entity_poly.entity_id
_entity_poly.type
_entity_poly.pdbx_seq_one_letter_code
_entity_poly.pdbx_strand_id
1 'polypeptide(L)'
;MSRWSRWARYVFFFGAGGEKKRKEERKQWLSQQSGVVMSSDAFLPFRDNVDCAKQFGVSFVAHPGGSVRDEEIIEACNEHGITLIHSGLRLFHH
;
A
#
# COMPACT_ATOMS: atom_id res chain seq x y z
N MET A 1 2.91 23.21 -38.83
CA MET A 1 3.69 22.67 -37.69
C MET A 1 3.09 21.33 -37.28
N SER A 2 3.73 20.23 -37.69
CA SER A 2 3.14 18.89 -37.62
C SER A 2 3.22 18.30 -36.21
N ARG A 3 2.17 17.55 -35.85
CA ARG A 3 1.94 16.79 -34.61
C ARG A 3 3.16 15.94 -34.18
N TRP A 4 4.05 15.63 -35.11
CA TRP A 4 5.31 14.90 -34.95
C TRP A 4 6.38 15.66 -34.14
N SER A 5 6.45 16.98 -34.25
CA SER A 5 7.42 17.81 -33.50
C SER A 5 7.19 17.81 -31.98
N ARG A 6 5.95 17.54 -31.54
CA ARG A 6 5.57 17.46 -30.12
C ARG A 6 5.95 16.11 -29.49
N TRP A 7 5.89 15.02 -30.28
CA TRP A 7 6.28 13.67 -29.82
C TRP A 7 7.79 13.50 -29.68
N ALA A 8 8.57 14.11 -30.57
CA ALA A 8 10.03 14.07 -30.50
C ALA A 8 10.58 14.68 -29.19
N ARG A 9 9.93 15.71 -28.63
CA ARG A 9 10.30 16.29 -27.33
C ARG A 9 10.01 15.36 -26.14
N TYR A 10 8.94 14.56 -26.21
CA TYR A 10 8.59 13.61 -25.14
C TYR A 10 9.63 12.49 -25.02
N VAL A 11 10.11 11.99 -26.16
CA VAL A 11 11.16 10.96 -26.20
C VAL A 11 12.50 11.51 -25.74
N PHE A 12 12.80 12.78 -26.03
CA PHE A 12 14.06 13.42 -25.61
C PHE A 12 14.13 13.72 -24.11
N PHE A 13 12.97 13.85 -23.43
CA PHE A 13 12.93 14.13 -21.98
C PHE A 13 13.25 12.90 -21.12
N PHE A 14 13.04 11.69 -21.65
CA PHE A 14 13.44 10.43 -21.01
C PHE A 14 14.65 9.84 -21.76
N GLY A 15 15.83 10.37 -21.49
CA GLY A 15 17.08 9.74 -21.93
C GLY A 15 17.13 8.29 -21.45
N ALA A 16 17.30 7.36 -22.39
CA ALA A 16 17.40 5.91 -22.19
C ALA A 16 16.42 5.34 -21.14
N GLY A 17 15.26 4.84 -21.59
CA GLY A 17 14.29 4.17 -20.72
C GLY A 17 14.97 3.19 -19.76
N GLY A 18 14.88 3.47 -18.46
CA GLY A 18 15.60 2.73 -17.43
C GLY A 18 15.35 1.23 -17.53
N GLU A 19 16.42 0.44 -17.35
CA GLU A 19 16.34 -1.02 -17.43
C GLU A 19 15.30 -1.56 -16.43
N LYS A 20 14.51 -2.55 -16.88
CA LYS A 20 13.53 -3.20 -16.03
C LYS A 20 14.27 -3.98 -14.93
N LYS A 21 14.23 -3.47 -13.69
CA LYS A 21 14.74 -4.18 -12.51
C LYS A 21 14.20 -5.62 -12.44
N ARG A 22 15.08 -6.56 -12.07
CA ARG A 22 14.74 -7.98 -11.86
C ARG A 22 13.76 -8.11 -10.70
N LYS A 23 12.97 -9.20 -10.66
CA LYS A 23 12.01 -9.46 -9.56
C LYS A 23 12.69 -9.40 -8.18
N GLU A 24 13.89 -9.94 -8.06
CA GLU A 24 14.64 -9.97 -6.79
C GLU A 24 15.06 -8.57 -6.32
N GLU A 25 15.57 -7.74 -7.24
CA GLU A 25 15.95 -6.35 -6.94
C GLU A 25 14.74 -5.52 -6.49
N ARG A 26 13.56 -5.76 -7.08
CA ARG A 26 12.32 -5.12 -6.66
C ARG A 26 11.93 -5.54 -5.25
N LYS A 27 12.05 -6.83 -4.93
CA LYS A 27 11.73 -7.36 -3.60
C LYS A 27 12.68 -6.80 -2.54
N GLN A 28 13.98 -6.78 -2.81
CA GLN A 28 14.99 -6.22 -1.93
C GLN A 28 14.81 -4.71 -1.72
N TRP A 29 14.36 -3.99 -2.75
CA TRP A 29 14.06 -2.58 -2.63
C TRP A 29 12.78 -2.35 -1.79
N LEU A 30 11.73 -3.13 -2.00
CA LEU A 30 10.49 -3.05 -1.22
C LEU A 30 10.70 -3.40 0.26
N SER A 31 11.57 -4.37 0.56
CA SER A 31 11.85 -4.79 1.95
C SER A 31 12.54 -3.72 2.80
N GLN A 32 13.03 -2.63 2.19
CA GLN A 32 13.63 -1.50 2.91
C GLN A 32 12.59 -0.49 3.41
N GLN A 33 11.34 -0.60 2.95
CA GLN A 33 10.28 0.34 3.31
C GLN A 33 9.82 0.13 4.75
N SER A 34 9.64 1.22 5.50
CA SER A 34 9.16 1.21 6.88
C SER A 34 8.38 2.47 7.22
N GLY A 35 7.59 2.43 8.30
CA GLY A 35 6.82 3.59 8.77
C GLY A 35 5.61 3.94 7.91
N VAL A 36 5.08 2.98 7.15
CA VAL A 36 3.91 3.20 6.28
C VAL A 36 2.63 3.18 7.11
N VAL A 37 1.66 4.00 6.71
CA VAL A 37 0.32 4.03 7.30
C VAL A 37 -0.69 3.53 6.28
N MET A 38 -1.58 2.63 6.71
CA MET A 38 -2.70 2.13 5.92
C MET A 38 -4.02 2.63 6.52
N SER A 39 -4.94 3.11 5.69
CA SER A 39 -6.31 3.44 6.09
C SER A 39 -7.30 2.72 5.18
N SER A 40 -8.31 2.10 5.77
CA SER A 40 -9.45 1.52 5.05
C SER A 40 -10.71 2.33 5.33
N ASP A 41 -11.51 2.56 4.30
CA ASP A 41 -12.80 3.25 4.36
C ASP A 41 -13.92 2.38 4.93
N ALA A 42 -13.75 1.06 4.91
CA ALA A 42 -14.64 0.04 5.45
C ALA A 42 -13.90 -0.86 6.44
N PHE A 43 -14.65 -1.74 7.13
CA PHE A 43 -14.03 -2.72 8.02
C PHE A 43 -13.18 -3.72 7.23
N LEU A 44 -12.12 -4.24 7.86
CA LEU A 44 -11.34 -5.33 7.29
C LEU A 44 -12.08 -6.66 7.53
N PRO A 45 -12.29 -7.51 6.50
CA PRO A 45 -13.02 -8.75 6.68
C PRO A 45 -12.18 -9.86 7.31
N PHE A 46 -10.86 -9.87 7.06
CA PHE A 46 -9.95 -10.95 7.47
C PHE A 46 -8.54 -10.41 7.78
N ARG A 47 -7.75 -11.20 8.53
CA ARG A 47 -6.37 -10.88 8.93
C ARG A 47 -5.36 -10.78 7.78
N ASP A 48 -5.66 -11.38 6.62
CA ASP A 48 -4.79 -11.38 5.44
C ASP A 48 -4.44 -9.97 4.95
N ASN A 49 -5.33 -9.01 5.16
CA ASN A 49 -5.10 -7.58 4.92
C ASN A 49 -3.90 -7.04 5.73
N VAL A 50 -3.80 -7.44 7.00
CA VAL A 50 -2.70 -7.04 7.89
C VAL A 50 -1.41 -7.76 7.51
N ASP A 51 -1.48 -9.07 7.24
CA ASP A 51 -0.34 -9.88 6.83
C ASP A 51 0.27 -9.38 5.51
N CYS A 52 -0.57 -8.94 4.57
CA CYS A 52 -0.15 -8.30 3.33
C CYS A 52 0.46 -6.91 3.60
N ALA A 53 -0.21 -6.07 4.40
CA ALA A 53 0.24 -4.72 4.74
C ALA A 53 1.64 -4.74 5.38
N LYS A 54 1.95 -5.72 6.23
CA LYS A 54 3.27 -5.86 6.85
C LYS A 54 4.40 -5.99 5.82
N GLN A 55 4.16 -6.66 4.71
CA GLN A 55 5.17 -6.85 3.64
C GLN A 55 5.56 -5.53 2.96
N PHE A 56 4.74 -4.48 3.12
CA PHE A 56 4.98 -3.15 2.59
C PHE A 56 5.49 -2.16 3.65
N GLY A 57 5.88 -2.63 4.84
CA GLY A 57 6.44 -1.79 5.89
C GLY A 57 5.41 -0.99 6.68
N VAL A 58 4.15 -1.44 6.69
CA VAL A 58 3.08 -0.80 7.46
C VAL A 58 3.34 -0.93 8.96
N SER A 59 3.19 0.19 9.68
CA SER A 59 3.33 0.30 11.14
C SER A 59 2.03 0.77 11.82
N PHE A 60 1.11 1.36 11.06
CA PHE A 60 -0.16 1.87 11.56
C PHE A 60 -1.30 1.50 10.60
N VAL A 61 -2.41 1.03 11.16
CA VAL A 61 -3.63 0.69 10.42
C VAL A 61 -4.83 1.40 11.05
N ALA A 62 -5.60 2.10 10.24
CA ALA A 62 -6.88 2.70 10.64
C ALA A 62 -8.03 2.11 9.82
N HIS A 63 -9.09 1.66 10.48
CA HIS A 63 -10.34 1.28 9.82
C HIS A 63 -11.53 1.52 10.76
N PRO A 64 -12.78 1.47 10.28
CA PRO A 64 -13.95 1.77 11.10
C PRO A 64 -14.21 0.80 12.27
N GLY A 65 -13.68 -0.42 12.22
CA GLY A 65 -14.13 -1.53 13.06
C GLY A 65 -15.50 -2.08 12.64
N GLY A 66 -15.99 -3.09 13.34
CA GLY A 66 -17.30 -3.70 13.12
C GLY A 66 -17.29 -4.98 12.27
N SER A 67 -16.12 -5.59 12.07
CA SER A 67 -16.06 -6.94 11.50
C SER A 67 -16.44 -7.97 12.57
N VAL A 68 -17.08 -9.07 12.16
CA VAL A 68 -17.29 -10.23 13.03
C VAL A 68 -15.94 -10.82 13.47
N ARG A 69 -14.87 -10.57 12.71
CA ARG A 69 -13.52 -11.08 12.91
C ARG A 69 -12.52 -10.01 13.35
N ASP A 70 -12.97 -8.93 13.97
CA ASP A 70 -12.07 -7.87 14.46
C ASP A 70 -11.01 -8.44 15.44
N GLU A 71 -11.34 -9.47 16.22
CA GLU A 71 -10.37 -10.15 17.10
C GLU A 71 -9.18 -10.74 16.32
N GLU A 72 -9.41 -11.40 15.18
CA GLU A 72 -8.35 -11.95 14.33
C GLU A 72 -7.43 -10.84 13.77
N ILE A 73 -8.01 -9.66 13.51
CA ILE A 73 -7.28 -8.49 12.99
C ILE A 73 -6.45 -7.83 14.08
N ILE A 74 -7.01 -7.69 15.30
CA ILE A 74 -6.29 -7.20 16.47
C ILE A 74 -5.10 -8.11 16.78
N GLU A 75 -5.31 -9.43 16.78
CA GLU A 75 -4.25 -10.42 17.02
C GLU A 75 -3.14 -10.30 15.98
N ALA A 76 -3.48 -10.26 14.69
CA ALA A 76 -2.48 -10.08 13.62
C ALA A 76 -1.71 -8.75 13.75
N CYS A 77 -2.38 -7.66 14.10
CA CYS A 77 -1.71 -6.38 14.35
C CYS A 77 -0.72 -6.48 15.53
N ASN A 78 -1.12 -7.14 16.63
CA ASN A 78 -0.25 -7.35 17.79
C ASN A 78 0.96 -8.24 17.44
N GLU A 79 0.75 -9.34 16.70
CA GLU A 79 1.83 -10.22 16.21
C GLU A 79 2.86 -9.45 15.39
N HIS A 80 2.41 -8.54 14.53
CA HIS A 80 3.27 -7.77 13.62
C HIS A 80 3.83 -6.47 14.22
N GLY A 81 3.44 -6.12 15.45
CA GLY A 81 3.77 -4.84 16.08
C GLY A 81 3.18 -3.62 15.35
N ILE A 82 2.00 -3.79 14.76
CA ILE A 82 1.26 -2.75 14.05
C ILE A 82 0.28 -2.10 15.01
N THR A 83 0.26 -0.77 15.06
CA THR A 83 -0.75 -0.04 15.84
C THR A 83 -2.07 -0.01 15.07
N LEU A 84 -3.13 -0.57 15.65
CA LEU A 84 -4.47 -0.60 15.08
C LEU A 84 -5.36 0.49 15.69
N ILE A 85 -6.10 1.21 14.85
CA ILE A 85 -7.03 2.28 15.24
C ILE A 85 -8.42 1.95 14.70
N HIS A 86 -9.39 1.77 15.59
CA HIS A 86 -10.80 1.74 15.24
C HIS A 86 -11.37 3.16 15.22
N SER A 87 -11.70 3.65 14.02
CA SER A 87 -12.19 5.04 13.84
C SER A 87 -13.69 5.18 14.11
N GLY A 88 -14.48 4.11 14.03
CA GLY A 88 -15.94 4.16 14.10
C GLY A 88 -16.63 4.87 12.93
N LEU A 89 -15.87 5.32 11.92
CA LEU A 89 -16.38 6.13 10.81
C LEU A 89 -16.11 5.43 9.47
N ARG A 90 -17.19 5.04 8.78
CA ARG A 90 -17.15 4.48 7.43
C ARG A 90 -17.13 5.59 6.38
N LEU A 91 -16.21 5.53 5.42
CA LEU A 91 -15.94 6.61 4.46
C LEU A 91 -16.27 6.22 3.01
N PHE A 92 -17.45 5.62 2.80
CA PHE A 92 -17.86 5.27 1.45
C PHE A 92 -18.14 6.50 0.58
N HIS A 93 -17.66 6.43 -0.66
CA HIS A 93 -17.96 7.38 -1.72
C HIS A 93 -18.30 6.59 -2.98
N HIS A 94 -19.38 6.98 -3.67
CA HIS A 94 -19.90 6.29 -4.86
C HIS A 94 -19.43 6.93 -6.15
#